data_AF-A0A969K8N2-F1
#
_entry.id   AF-A0A969K8N2-F1
#
_cell.length_a   1.000
_cell.length_b   1.000
_cell.length_c   1.000
_cell.angle_alpha   90.00
_cell.angle_beta   90.00
_cell.angle_gamma   90.00
#
_symmetry.space_group_name_H-M   'P 1'
#
loop_
_entity.id
_entity.type
_entity.pdbx_description
1 polymer ?
#
loop_
_entity_poly.entity_id
_entity_poly.type
_entity_poly.pdbx_seq_one_letter_code
_entity_poly.pdbx_strand_id
1 'polypeptide(L)'
;MHGRSAPRRNARRTRRGPRSRLPARTRGLSPRRRQGHGDRRCSRRPQHQRGCRLAASRGDGQGGRQRWRCTGLRFRWRRRPLHRREPTGRAILDGDFALYYAGSAWARESRLPSRTVVATVMSNLGLEKALAAHGVAMLRAAVGDRYVLQAMREGGYALGGEQSGHVIFMDFAPTGDGILTALTIARLAQAGAGDPDEALSHIPHYPQVLRNVRVRSKPRIEEHPVLADAVRRAELAMGADGRVVVRYSGTEPKARVMIEGADEVLVHRLADEVLAVFQREIGE
;
A
#
# COMPACT_ATOMS: atom_id res chain seq x y z
N MET A 1 -24.73 7.62 72.45
CA MET A 1 -24.92 8.99 71.91
C MET A 1 -24.53 8.94 70.43
N HIS A 2 -25.49 8.63 69.56
CA HIS A 2 -26.12 9.56 68.58
C HIS A 2 -25.13 10.01 67.48
N GLY A 3 -25.30 9.72 66.18
CA GLY A 3 -26.47 9.20 65.49
C GLY A 3 -26.21 8.72 64.06
N ARG A 4 -27.20 7.98 63.56
CA ARG A 4 -27.43 7.54 62.18
C ARG A 4 -27.76 8.74 61.28
N SER A 5 -27.60 8.61 59.96
CA SER A 5 -28.64 8.93 58.95
C SER A 5 -28.16 8.70 57.51
N ALA A 6 -28.85 7.81 56.79
CA ALA A 6 -28.94 7.82 55.32
C ALA A 6 -30.17 8.66 54.88
N PRO A 7 -30.68 8.52 53.64
CA PRO A 7 -30.48 9.38 52.47
C PRO A 7 -31.70 10.30 52.18
N ARG A 8 -31.60 11.23 51.23
CA ARG A 8 -32.79 11.93 50.69
C ARG A 8 -32.82 12.00 49.16
N ARG A 9 -33.88 11.36 48.62
CA ARG A 9 -34.52 11.62 47.32
C ARG A 9 -35.39 12.88 47.40
N ASN A 10 -35.54 13.61 46.29
CA ASN A 10 -36.82 14.10 45.73
C ASN A 10 -36.48 14.88 44.43
N ALA A 11 -36.96 14.55 43.23
CA ALA A 11 -38.32 14.33 42.72
C ALA A 11 -39.10 15.64 42.40
N ARG A 12 -39.31 15.83 41.08
CA ARG A 12 -40.49 16.39 40.38
C ARG A 12 -40.74 17.91 40.37
N ARG A 13 -40.91 18.47 39.16
CA ARG A 13 -42.19 18.94 38.54
C ARG A 13 -41.87 19.94 37.40
N THR A 14 -42.04 19.57 36.11
CA THR A 14 -43.21 19.75 35.23
C THR A 14 -43.64 21.19 34.90
N ARG A 15 -43.67 21.53 33.60
CA ARG A 15 -44.70 22.30 32.83
C ARG A 15 -44.25 22.34 31.34
N ARG A 16 -44.83 21.55 30.39
CA ARG A 16 -46.03 21.81 29.54
C ARG A 16 -46.07 23.26 29.01
N GLY A 17 -45.73 23.54 27.75
CA GLY A 17 -46.59 23.51 26.53
C GLY A 17 -46.74 24.96 25.98
N PRO A 18 -47.16 25.24 24.71
CA PRO A 18 -48.10 24.46 23.90
C PRO A 18 -47.72 24.25 22.41
N ARG A 19 -48.61 23.50 21.73
CA ARG A 19 -48.65 23.10 20.32
C ARG A 19 -49.36 24.13 19.43
N SER A 20 -49.05 24.16 18.14
CA SER A 20 -50.00 24.46 17.03
C SER A 20 -49.43 23.95 15.70
N ARG A 21 -49.95 22.84 15.15
CA ARG A 21 -51.07 22.70 14.19
C ARG A 21 -50.66 23.00 12.72
N LEU A 22 -50.62 21.91 11.94
CA LEU A 22 -50.73 21.85 10.47
C LEU A 22 -52.07 22.43 9.98
N PRO A 23 -52.18 22.66 8.66
CA PRO A 23 -53.14 21.82 7.93
C PRO A 23 -52.59 21.26 6.62
N ALA A 24 -53.04 20.04 6.33
CA ALA A 24 -53.00 19.41 5.01
C ALA A 24 -54.13 19.97 4.13
N ARG A 25 -53.93 20.01 2.81
CA ARG A 25 -55.02 19.81 1.83
C ARG A 25 -54.49 19.16 0.54
N THR A 26 -55.36 18.32 0.02
CA THR A 26 -55.23 17.27 -0.98
C THR A 26 -55.55 17.74 -2.40
N ARG A 27 -55.15 16.93 -3.39
CA ARG A 27 -55.76 16.60 -4.73
C ARG A 27 -54.62 16.38 -5.74
N GLY A 28 -54.54 15.36 -6.57
CA GLY A 28 -55.38 14.20 -6.87
C GLY A 28 -54.83 13.52 -8.16
N LEU A 29 -54.82 12.20 -8.16
CA LEU A 29 -55.09 11.26 -9.27
C LEU A 29 -54.38 11.40 -10.66
N SER A 30 -53.62 10.33 -10.97
CA SER A 30 -53.21 9.73 -12.26
C SER A 30 -54.30 9.64 -13.36
N PRO A 31 -54.07 8.97 -14.53
CA PRO A 31 -52.90 8.84 -15.42
C PRO A 31 -53.27 9.17 -16.90
N ARG A 32 -52.29 9.38 -17.80
CA ARG A 32 -52.54 9.21 -19.25
C ARG A 32 -51.58 8.21 -19.88
N ARG A 33 -52.20 7.21 -20.52
CA ARG A 33 -51.66 6.13 -21.34
C ARG A 33 -51.51 6.58 -22.81
N ARG A 34 -50.74 5.78 -23.57
CA ARG A 34 -50.72 5.57 -25.04
C ARG A 34 -50.05 6.70 -25.85
N GLN A 35 -49.24 6.48 -26.89
CA GLN A 35 -48.79 5.35 -27.73
C GLN A 35 -47.33 5.70 -28.13
N GLY A 36 -46.37 4.80 -28.40
CA GLY A 36 -46.38 3.82 -29.47
C GLY A 36 -46.02 4.45 -30.82
N HIS A 37 -44.73 4.52 -31.16
CA HIS A 37 -44.14 4.29 -32.50
C HIS A 37 -42.73 4.90 -32.64
N GLY A 38 -41.86 4.19 -33.34
CA GLY A 38 -40.82 4.83 -34.16
C GLY A 38 -39.40 4.45 -33.81
N ASP A 39 -39.02 3.26 -34.26
CA ASP A 39 -37.65 2.83 -34.49
C ASP A 39 -36.82 3.97 -35.13
N ARG A 40 -35.88 4.54 -34.38
CA ARG A 40 -34.82 5.41 -34.93
C ARG A 40 -33.49 4.94 -34.36
N ARG A 41 -32.84 4.08 -35.14
CA ARG A 41 -31.40 3.80 -35.04
C ARG A 41 -30.65 5.12 -35.06
N CYS A 42 -30.26 5.61 -33.90
CA CYS A 42 -29.28 6.68 -33.77
C CYS A 42 -27.94 6.01 -33.46
N SER A 43 -27.15 5.83 -34.50
CA SER A 43 -25.77 5.35 -34.48
C SER A 43 -24.86 6.37 -33.78
N ARG A 44 -24.84 6.35 -32.45
CA ARG A 44 -23.77 6.98 -31.66
C ARG A 44 -22.83 5.88 -31.16
N ARG A 45 -21.74 5.68 -31.90
CA ARG A 45 -20.61 4.85 -31.49
C ARG A 45 -20.05 5.37 -30.15
N PRO A 46 -19.91 4.55 -29.09
CA PRO A 46 -19.04 4.92 -27.99
C PRO A 46 -17.59 4.71 -28.45
N GLN A 47 -16.90 5.80 -28.79
CA GLN A 47 -15.44 5.81 -28.89
C GLN A 47 -14.86 5.71 -27.47
N HIS A 48 -14.79 4.49 -26.93
CA HIS A 48 -13.78 4.02 -25.98
C HIS A 48 -14.15 2.60 -25.48
N GLN A 49 -14.13 1.62 -26.38
CA GLN A 49 -13.93 0.24 -25.96
C GLN A 49 -12.44 -0.06 -26.04
N ARG A 50 -11.71 0.20 -24.95
CA ARG A 50 -10.34 -0.29 -24.78
C ARG A 50 -10.45 -1.76 -24.38
N GLY A 51 -10.27 -2.66 -25.36
CA GLY A 51 -10.35 -4.09 -25.13
C GLY A 51 -9.21 -4.61 -24.24
N CYS A 52 -9.56 -5.23 -23.11
CA CYS A 52 -8.69 -6.19 -22.43
C CYS A 52 -8.60 -7.46 -23.28
N ARG A 53 -7.38 -7.86 -23.70
CA ARG A 53 -7.14 -9.17 -24.29
C ARG A 53 -6.29 -9.99 -23.33
N LEU A 54 -6.83 -11.09 -22.81
CA LEU A 54 -6.03 -12.14 -22.19
C LEU A 54 -5.33 -12.94 -23.30
N ALA A 55 -4.03 -13.15 -23.18
CA ALA A 55 -3.27 -14.06 -24.03
C ALA A 55 -2.44 -14.98 -23.15
N ALA A 56 -2.70 -16.29 -23.24
CA ALA A 56 -1.85 -17.33 -22.68
C ALA A 56 -0.78 -17.69 -23.72
N SER A 57 0.50 -17.70 -23.33
CA SER A 57 1.58 -18.26 -24.14
C SER A 57 1.93 -19.64 -23.61
N ARG A 58 2.00 -20.64 -24.49
CA ARG A 58 2.52 -21.98 -24.18
C ARG A 58 4.03 -21.88 -23.99
N GLY A 59 4.53 -22.41 -22.88
CA GLY A 59 5.96 -22.69 -22.70
C GLY A 59 6.21 -24.14 -23.10
N ASP A 60 7.08 -24.34 -24.09
CA ASP A 60 7.59 -25.67 -24.44
C ASP A 60 8.53 -26.15 -23.32
N GLY A 61 8.17 -27.28 -22.70
CA GLY A 61 8.96 -27.92 -21.66
C GLY A 61 8.46 -29.34 -21.43
N GLN A 62 9.16 -30.31 -22.01
CA GLN A 62 8.93 -31.73 -21.79
C GLN A 62 9.24 -32.08 -20.31
N GLY A 63 8.34 -32.85 -19.67
CA GLY A 63 8.64 -33.59 -18.45
C GLY A 63 8.12 -33.02 -17.12
N GLY A 64 7.00 -33.58 -16.66
CA GLY A 64 6.81 -34.02 -15.27
C GLY A 64 6.96 -33.02 -14.11
N ARG A 65 5.92 -32.20 -13.88
CA ARG A 65 5.32 -31.74 -12.60
C ARG A 65 4.64 -30.40 -12.86
N GLN A 66 3.32 -30.35 -12.73
CA GLN A 66 2.52 -29.14 -12.96
C GLN A 66 2.84 -28.09 -11.88
N ARG A 67 3.86 -27.27 -12.11
CA ARG A 67 4.03 -25.98 -11.43
C ARG A 67 3.21 -24.95 -12.19
N TRP A 68 2.13 -24.47 -11.58
CA TRP A 68 1.44 -23.27 -12.04
C TRP A 68 2.38 -22.08 -11.88
N ARG A 69 3.03 -21.67 -12.97
CA ARG A 69 3.69 -20.36 -13.05
C ARG A 69 2.70 -19.40 -13.71
N CYS A 70 2.06 -18.55 -12.92
CA CYS A 70 1.35 -17.39 -13.44
C CYS A 70 2.38 -16.36 -13.95
N THR A 71 2.84 -16.51 -15.19
CA THR A 71 3.60 -15.47 -15.88
C THR A 71 2.65 -14.40 -16.40
N GLY A 72 2.35 -13.42 -15.53
CA GLY A 72 1.95 -12.06 -15.87
C GLY A 72 0.58 -11.85 -16.54
N LEU A 73 -0.32 -11.10 -15.88
CA LEU A 73 -1.39 -10.39 -16.59
C LEU A 73 -0.78 -9.26 -17.43
N ARG A 74 -1.06 -9.26 -18.74
CA ARG A 74 -0.56 -8.24 -19.68
C ARG A 74 -1.58 -7.14 -19.87
N PHE A 75 -1.28 -5.96 -19.34
CA PHE A 75 -2.02 -4.75 -19.66
C PHE A 75 -1.16 -3.83 -20.53
N ARG A 76 -1.79 -3.12 -21.48
CA ARG A 76 -1.10 -2.22 -22.43
C ARG A 76 -1.10 -0.82 -21.85
N TRP A 77 0.08 -0.36 -21.48
CA TRP A 77 0.31 0.80 -20.63
C TRP A 77 1.44 1.67 -21.24
N ARG A 78 1.31 3.00 -21.26
CA ARG A 78 2.18 3.97 -22.00
C ARG A 78 3.44 4.37 -21.22
N ARG A 79 4.42 4.88 -21.97
CA ARG A 79 5.87 5.04 -21.66
C ARG A 79 6.22 6.15 -20.64
N ARG A 80 7.01 5.87 -19.59
CA ARG A 80 7.85 6.86 -18.84
C ARG A 80 9.13 6.25 -18.19
N PRO A 81 10.23 7.01 -17.96
CA PRO A 81 11.59 6.47 -17.79
C PRO A 81 12.00 5.98 -16.39
N LEU A 82 11.26 6.32 -15.33
CA LEU A 82 11.79 6.32 -13.95
C LEU A 82 11.60 5.02 -13.16
N HIS A 83 10.90 4.03 -13.72
CA HIS A 83 10.58 2.78 -13.04
C HIS A 83 11.31 1.61 -13.68
N ARG A 84 11.61 0.56 -12.90
CA ARG A 84 12.24 -0.67 -13.39
C ARG A 84 11.46 -1.17 -14.61
N ARG A 85 12.16 -1.41 -15.72
CA ARG A 85 11.54 -1.76 -16.99
C ARG A 85 11.69 -3.23 -17.33
N GLU A 86 10.67 -3.79 -17.96
CA GLU A 86 10.83 -5.02 -18.73
C GLU A 86 11.68 -4.77 -19.99
N PRO A 87 12.27 -5.82 -20.59
CA PRO A 87 12.95 -5.73 -21.89
C PRO A 87 12.09 -5.13 -23.02
N THR A 88 10.76 -5.15 -22.85
CA THR A 88 9.78 -4.55 -23.77
C THR A 88 9.61 -3.03 -23.60
N GLY A 89 10.33 -2.42 -22.64
CA GLY A 89 10.29 -0.98 -22.34
C GLY A 89 9.09 -0.54 -21.49
N ARG A 90 8.35 -1.48 -20.89
CA ARG A 90 7.21 -1.20 -19.99
C ARG A 90 7.66 -1.08 -18.55
N ALA A 91 6.99 -0.21 -17.79
CA ALA A 91 7.19 -0.13 -16.36
C ALA A 91 6.67 -1.41 -15.68
N ILE A 92 7.46 -1.93 -14.75
CA ILE A 92 7.06 -3.05 -13.90
C ILE A 92 6.22 -2.49 -12.77
N LEU A 93 4.97 -2.97 -12.67
CA LEU A 93 4.09 -2.69 -11.54
C LEU A 93 4.37 -3.74 -10.46
N ASP A 94 5.08 -3.33 -9.42
CA ASP A 94 5.43 -4.20 -8.29
C ASP A 94 4.35 -4.16 -7.18
N GLY A 95 4.61 -4.85 -6.07
CA GLY A 95 3.69 -4.89 -4.93
C GLY A 95 3.49 -3.53 -4.28
N ASP A 96 4.52 -2.69 -4.24
CA ASP A 96 4.43 -1.34 -3.68
C ASP A 96 3.48 -0.48 -4.53
N PHE A 97 3.54 -0.58 -5.85
CA PHE A 97 2.54 0.05 -6.72
C PHE A 97 1.12 -0.42 -6.40
N ALA A 98 0.91 -1.73 -6.25
CA ALA A 98 -0.43 -2.26 -5.95
C ALA A 98 -0.96 -1.75 -4.60
N LEU A 99 -0.09 -1.65 -3.59
CA LEU A 99 -0.42 -1.07 -2.28
C LEU A 99 -0.78 0.41 -2.39
N TYR A 100 0.01 1.19 -3.13
CA TYR A 100 -0.29 2.60 -3.38
C TYR A 100 -1.64 2.78 -4.09
N TYR A 101 -1.85 2.05 -5.18
CA TYR A 101 -3.03 2.22 -6.04
C TYR A 101 -4.31 1.82 -5.32
N ALA A 102 -4.30 0.67 -4.63
CA ALA A 102 -5.43 0.25 -3.81
C ALA A 102 -5.61 1.13 -2.57
N GLY A 103 -4.52 1.47 -1.89
CA GLY A 103 -4.54 2.28 -0.66
C GLY A 103 -5.09 3.68 -0.91
N SER A 104 -4.60 4.38 -1.94
CA SER A 104 -5.09 5.71 -2.32
C SER A 104 -6.56 5.69 -2.77
N ALA A 105 -7.00 4.66 -3.48
CA ALA A 105 -8.40 4.49 -3.86
C ALA A 105 -9.29 4.24 -2.63
N TRP A 106 -8.93 3.29 -1.78
CA TRP A 106 -9.70 2.93 -0.59
C TRP A 106 -9.71 4.03 0.46
N ALA A 107 -8.67 4.87 0.51
CA ALA A 107 -8.64 6.06 1.34
C ALA A 107 -9.73 7.09 0.99
N ARG A 108 -10.04 7.24 -0.31
CA ARG A 108 -11.14 8.08 -0.81
C ARG A 108 -12.51 7.47 -0.53
N GLU A 109 -12.59 6.13 -0.55
CA GLU A 109 -13.80 5.37 -0.25
C GLU A 109 -14.04 5.15 1.26
N SER A 110 -13.15 5.64 2.13
CA SER A 110 -13.18 5.38 3.58
C SER A 110 -13.15 3.88 3.95
N ARG A 111 -12.45 3.08 3.15
CA ARG A 111 -12.31 1.62 3.31
C ARG A 111 -10.99 1.18 3.93
N LEU A 112 -10.16 2.13 4.38
CA LEU A 112 -8.96 1.83 5.15
C LEU A 112 -9.20 2.09 6.63
N PRO A 113 -9.39 1.05 7.47
CA PRO A 113 -9.37 1.18 8.91
C PRO A 113 -8.11 1.93 9.36
N SER A 114 -8.30 2.90 10.26
CA SER A 114 -7.21 3.77 10.77
C SER A 114 -6.39 4.48 9.67
N ARG A 115 -6.92 4.58 8.44
CA ARG A 115 -6.22 5.09 7.24
C ARG A 115 -4.79 4.55 7.14
N THR A 116 -4.60 3.25 7.35
CA THR A 116 -3.28 2.62 7.43
C THR A 116 -3.13 1.48 6.42
N VAL A 117 -1.96 1.41 5.77
CA VAL A 117 -1.53 0.28 4.93
C VAL A 117 -0.32 -0.38 5.57
N VAL A 118 -0.31 -1.71 5.63
CA VAL A 118 0.84 -2.47 6.17
C VAL A 118 1.80 -2.82 5.03
N ALA A 119 3.07 -2.46 5.15
CA ALA A 119 4.11 -2.82 4.19
C ALA A 119 5.35 -3.31 4.93
N THR A 120 6.24 -4.04 4.27
CA THR A 120 7.48 -4.47 4.94
C THR A 120 8.47 -3.32 5.09
N VAL A 121 9.47 -3.50 5.96
CA VAL A 121 10.63 -2.60 6.03
C VAL A 121 11.38 -2.45 4.70
N MET A 122 11.21 -3.38 3.75
CA MET A 122 11.84 -3.33 2.43
C MET A 122 11.07 -2.47 1.42
N SER A 123 9.79 -2.19 1.65
CA SER A 123 8.99 -1.36 0.77
C SER A 123 9.58 0.06 0.70
N ASN A 124 9.65 0.58 -0.52
CA ASN A 124 10.40 1.79 -0.85
C ASN A 124 9.82 3.03 -0.13
N LEU A 125 10.69 3.98 0.25
CA LEU A 125 10.26 5.24 0.87
C LEU A 125 9.28 6.03 0.00
N GLY A 126 9.37 5.90 -1.33
CA GLY A 126 8.42 6.50 -2.27
C GLY A 126 6.98 6.06 -2.04
N LEU A 127 6.73 4.80 -1.67
CA LEU A 127 5.39 4.31 -1.32
C LEU A 127 4.84 5.07 -0.12
N GLU A 128 5.64 5.21 0.94
CA GLU A 128 5.25 5.90 2.17
C GLU A 128 4.90 7.37 1.90
N LYS A 129 5.74 8.07 1.14
CA LYS A 129 5.53 9.47 0.77
C LYS A 129 4.27 9.64 -0.08
N ALA A 130 4.05 8.73 -1.04
CA ALA A 130 2.87 8.76 -1.90
C ALA A 130 1.57 8.49 -1.12
N LEU A 131 1.58 7.53 -0.18
CA LEU A 131 0.44 7.27 0.70
C LEU A 131 0.17 8.44 1.65
N ALA A 132 1.22 9.05 2.20
CA ALA A 132 1.09 10.21 3.09
C ALA A 132 0.43 11.41 2.39
N ALA A 133 0.69 11.60 1.09
CA ALA A 133 0.00 12.63 0.28
C ALA A 133 -1.53 12.41 0.19
N HIS A 134 -2.00 11.19 0.43
CA HIS A 134 -3.43 10.84 0.53
C HIS A 134 -3.93 10.73 1.97
N GLY A 135 -3.13 11.17 2.96
CA GLY A 135 -3.44 11.04 4.38
C GLY A 135 -3.55 9.59 4.83
N VAL A 136 -2.75 8.70 4.23
CA VAL A 136 -2.66 7.28 4.60
C VAL A 136 -1.32 7.04 5.26
N ALA A 137 -1.34 6.49 6.47
CA ALA A 137 -0.15 6.07 7.17
C ALA A 137 0.33 4.72 6.64
N MET A 138 1.64 4.47 6.70
CA MET A 138 2.22 3.18 6.38
C MET A 138 2.81 2.55 7.64
N LEU A 139 2.32 1.37 8.02
CA LEU A 139 2.89 0.58 9.10
C LEU A 139 3.94 -0.37 8.54
N ARG A 140 5.15 -0.32 9.09
CA ARG A 140 6.28 -1.15 8.65
C ARG A 140 6.38 -2.43 9.45
N ALA A 141 6.11 -3.56 8.80
CA ALA A 141 6.27 -4.90 9.35
C ALA A 141 7.64 -5.50 9.01
N ALA A 142 8.06 -6.51 9.78
CA ALA A 142 9.23 -7.32 9.43
C ALA A 142 9.03 -8.03 8.07
N VAL A 143 10.13 -8.42 7.43
CA VAL A 143 10.09 -9.08 6.11
C VAL A 143 9.49 -10.48 6.23
N GLY A 144 8.49 -10.77 5.40
CA GLY A 144 7.75 -12.03 5.35
C GLY A 144 6.24 -11.83 5.43
N ASP A 145 5.52 -12.51 4.55
CA ASP A 145 4.05 -12.61 4.50
C ASP A 145 3.39 -12.80 5.88
N ARG A 146 3.97 -13.65 6.73
CA ARG A 146 3.48 -13.93 8.08
C ARG A 146 3.38 -12.67 8.95
N TYR A 147 4.39 -11.80 8.88
CA TYR A 147 4.49 -10.63 9.76
C TYR A 147 3.58 -9.51 9.28
N VAL A 148 3.42 -9.40 7.95
CA VAL A 148 2.43 -8.52 7.35
C VAL A 148 1.03 -8.94 7.80
N LEU A 149 0.66 -10.21 7.62
CA LEU A 149 -0.66 -10.71 8.03
C LEU A 149 -0.90 -10.57 9.55
N GLN A 150 0.13 -10.86 10.35
CA GLN A 150 0.06 -10.69 11.81
C GLN A 150 -0.25 -9.23 12.19
N ALA A 151 0.53 -8.27 11.67
CA ALA A 151 0.32 -6.85 11.94
C ALA A 151 -1.07 -6.38 11.45
N MET A 152 -1.53 -6.88 10.30
CA MET A 152 -2.87 -6.62 9.79
C MET A 152 -3.97 -7.12 10.71
N ARG A 153 -3.83 -8.32 11.28
CA ARG A 153 -4.82 -8.89 12.21
C ARG A 153 -4.81 -8.15 13.55
N GLU A 154 -3.64 -7.87 14.10
CA GLU A 154 -3.49 -7.19 15.39
C GLU A 154 -4.04 -5.75 15.35
N GLY A 155 -3.79 -5.03 14.25
CA GLY A 155 -4.26 -3.66 14.08
C GLY A 155 -5.59 -3.50 13.34
N GLY A 156 -6.21 -4.60 12.89
CA GLY A 156 -7.46 -4.57 12.14
C GLY A 156 -7.36 -3.85 10.78
N TYR A 157 -6.23 -3.95 10.10
CA TYR A 157 -5.97 -3.26 8.83
C TYR A 157 -6.51 -4.03 7.62
N ALA A 158 -7.04 -3.30 6.62
CA ALA A 158 -7.68 -3.91 5.46
C ALA A 158 -6.71 -4.27 4.32
N LEU A 159 -5.58 -3.58 4.22
CA LEU A 159 -4.63 -3.69 3.11
C LEU A 159 -3.19 -3.79 3.61
N GLY A 160 -2.45 -4.75 3.07
CA GLY A 160 -1.01 -4.83 3.30
C GLY A 160 -0.30 -5.79 2.38
N GLY A 161 1.03 -5.75 2.36
CA GLY A 161 1.80 -6.62 1.46
C GLY A 161 3.30 -6.39 1.44
N GLU A 162 3.93 -7.02 0.47
CA GLU A 162 5.35 -6.92 0.19
C GLU A 162 5.60 -6.41 -1.24
N GLN A 163 6.73 -5.74 -1.44
CA GLN A 163 7.16 -5.26 -2.77
C GLN A 163 7.24 -6.39 -3.82
N SER A 164 7.43 -7.64 -3.39
CA SER A 164 7.44 -8.83 -4.26
C SER A 164 6.14 -9.05 -5.04
N GLY A 165 5.03 -8.42 -4.63
CA GLY A 165 3.70 -8.62 -5.20
C GLY A 165 2.78 -9.51 -4.36
N HIS A 166 3.23 -9.96 -3.19
CA HIS A 166 2.37 -10.61 -2.20
C HIS A 166 1.51 -9.53 -1.49
N VAL A 167 0.32 -9.26 -2.03
CA VAL A 167 -0.61 -8.25 -1.49
C VAL A 167 -1.86 -8.91 -0.94
N ILE A 168 -2.18 -8.57 0.30
CA ILE A 168 -3.28 -9.11 1.10
C ILE A 168 -4.40 -8.05 1.16
N PHE A 169 -5.60 -8.48 0.78
CA PHE A 169 -6.83 -7.71 0.92
C PHE A 169 -7.74 -8.45 1.91
N MET A 170 -7.80 -7.97 3.16
CA MET A 170 -8.48 -8.71 4.24
C MET A 170 -9.98 -8.92 4.00
N ASP A 171 -10.62 -8.03 3.22
CA ASP A 171 -12.01 -8.16 2.80
C ASP A 171 -12.27 -9.41 1.94
N PHE A 172 -11.23 -9.96 1.29
CA PHE A 172 -11.38 -11.05 0.32
C PHE A 172 -10.69 -12.33 0.80
N ALA A 173 -9.42 -12.25 1.19
CA ALA A 173 -8.65 -13.42 1.60
C ALA A 173 -7.54 -13.04 2.61
N PRO A 174 -7.31 -13.83 3.67
CA PRO A 174 -6.25 -13.58 4.65
C PRO A 174 -4.88 -14.08 4.15
N THR A 175 -4.62 -13.98 2.84
CA THR A 175 -3.37 -14.40 2.19
C THR A 175 -3.16 -13.60 0.91
N GLY A 176 -1.92 -13.46 0.47
CA GLY A 176 -1.61 -12.79 -0.78
C GLY A 176 -2.00 -13.63 -1.98
N ASP A 177 -2.73 -13.02 -2.92
CA ASP A 177 -3.17 -13.64 -4.15
C ASP A 177 -2.93 -12.68 -5.33
N GLY A 178 -2.06 -13.09 -6.25
CA GLY A 178 -1.68 -12.27 -7.41
C GLY A 178 -2.81 -12.10 -8.43
N ILE A 179 -3.71 -13.08 -8.58
CA ILE A 179 -4.87 -12.99 -9.46
C ILE A 179 -5.88 -12.02 -8.85
N LEU A 180 -6.17 -12.17 -7.56
CA LEU A 180 -7.01 -11.23 -6.82
C LEU A 180 -6.46 -9.81 -6.88
N THR A 181 -5.14 -9.65 -6.71
CA THR A 181 -4.47 -8.36 -6.84
C THR A 181 -4.69 -7.77 -8.21
N ALA A 182 -4.41 -8.52 -9.28
CA ALA A 182 -4.56 -8.02 -10.64
C ALA A 182 -6.02 -7.65 -10.99
N LEU A 183 -6.99 -8.47 -10.53
CA LEU A 183 -8.42 -8.18 -10.69
C LEU A 183 -8.84 -6.94 -9.90
N THR A 184 -8.31 -6.77 -8.68
CA THR A 184 -8.61 -5.60 -7.85
C THR A 184 -8.10 -4.32 -8.48
N ILE A 185 -6.86 -4.30 -8.97
CA ILE A 185 -6.30 -3.16 -9.71
C ILE A 185 -7.14 -2.85 -10.96
N ALA A 186 -7.48 -3.86 -11.76
CA ALA A 186 -8.30 -3.66 -12.96
C ALA A 186 -9.72 -3.16 -12.63
N ARG A 187 -10.32 -3.62 -11.53
CA ARG A 187 -11.61 -3.14 -11.04
C ARG A 187 -11.53 -1.68 -10.61
N LEU A 188 -10.50 -1.31 -9.84
CA LEU A 188 -10.30 0.07 -9.38
C LEU A 188 -10.08 1.03 -10.55
N ALA A 189 -9.30 0.63 -11.57
CA ALA A 189 -9.11 1.41 -12.78
C ALA A 189 -10.44 1.64 -13.51
N GLN A 190 -11.27 0.60 -13.65
CA GLN A 190 -12.60 0.73 -14.24
C GLN A 190 -13.55 1.59 -13.39
N ALA A 191 -13.40 1.56 -12.07
CA ALA A 191 -14.19 2.37 -11.14
C ALA A 191 -13.72 3.84 -11.04
N GLY A 192 -12.72 4.26 -11.83
CA GLY A 192 -12.26 5.65 -11.89
C GLY A 192 -11.20 5.99 -10.85
N ALA A 193 -10.38 5.03 -10.40
CA ALA A 193 -9.21 5.29 -9.56
C ALA A 193 -8.02 5.94 -10.31
N GLY A 194 -8.23 6.41 -11.53
CA GLY A 194 -7.19 6.96 -12.39
C GLY A 194 -6.52 5.91 -13.26
N ASP A 195 -5.81 6.35 -14.30
CA ASP A 195 -5.03 5.45 -15.14
C ASP A 195 -3.82 4.91 -14.34
N PRO A 196 -3.58 3.57 -14.31
CA PRO A 196 -2.45 2.98 -13.59
C PRO A 196 -1.07 3.56 -13.94
N ASP A 197 -0.83 3.99 -15.18
CA ASP A 197 0.46 4.58 -15.56
C ASP A 197 0.65 5.99 -15.03
N GLU A 198 -0.44 6.75 -15.02
CA GLU A 198 -0.46 8.08 -14.41
C GLU A 198 -0.27 7.95 -12.90
N ALA A 199 -0.96 6.99 -12.28
CA ALA A 199 -0.84 6.72 -10.85
C ALA A 199 0.59 6.36 -10.45
N LEU A 200 1.29 5.59 -11.29
CA LEU A 200 2.69 5.22 -11.07
C LEU A 200 3.62 6.46 -11.04
N SER A 201 3.26 7.55 -11.72
CA SER A 201 4.05 8.80 -11.69
C SER A 201 3.92 9.58 -10.38
N HIS A 202 2.93 9.25 -9.56
CA HIS A 202 2.74 9.86 -8.24
C HIS A 202 3.57 9.19 -7.14
N ILE A 203 4.17 8.02 -7.41
CA ILE A 203 5.12 7.39 -6.50
C ILE A 203 6.50 8.01 -6.76
N PRO A 204 7.04 8.84 -5.86
CA PRO A 204 8.34 9.43 -6.07
C PRO A 204 9.42 8.35 -6.12
N HIS A 205 10.42 8.57 -6.96
CA HIS A 205 11.54 7.65 -7.07
C HIS A 205 12.54 7.91 -5.94
N TYR A 206 12.74 6.92 -5.07
CA TYR A 206 13.78 6.92 -4.06
C TYR A 206 14.79 5.81 -4.37
N PRO A 207 15.95 6.13 -4.95
CA PRO A 207 17.06 5.19 -5.13
C PRO A 207 17.33 4.39 -3.85
N GLN A 208 17.40 3.07 -4.00
CA GLN A 208 17.66 2.14 -2.89
C GLN A 208 18.91 1.32 -3.21
N VAL A 209 19.92 1.44 -2.37
CA VAL A 209 21.17 0.69 -2.46
C VAL A 209 21.20 -0.36 -1.35
N LEU A 210 21.30 -1.62 -1.74
CA LEU A 210 21.52 -2.73 -0.83
C LEU A 210 22.95 -3.25 -0.98
N ARG A 211 23.68 -3.31 0.13
CA ARG A 211 25.04 -3.81 0.19
C ARG A 211 25.19 -4.82 1.32
N ASN A 212 26.08 -5.79 1.11
CA ASN A 212 26.35 -6.84 2.08
C ASN A 212 27.79 -6.70 2.58
N VAL A 213 27.98 -6.87 3.88
CA VAL A 213 29.31 -6.91 4.52
C VAL A 213 29.39 -8.21 5.32
N ARG A 214 30.48 -8.97 5.14
CA ARG A 214 30.75 -10.14 5.98
C ARG A 214 31.18 -9.68 7.36
N VAL A 215 30.69 -10.33 8.40
CA VAL A 215 30.89 -9.88 9.77
C VAL A 215 31.31 -11.01 10.69
N ARG A 216 32.32 -10.76 11.53
CA ARG A 216 32.78 -11.69 12.58
C ARG A 216 31.82 -11.76 13.78
N SER A 217 31.03 -10.71 13.99
CA SER A 217 30.07 -10.61 15.10
C SER A 217 28.79 -9.87 14.69
N LYS A 218 27.71 -10.04 15.46
CA LYS A 218 26.39 -9.45 15.20
C LYS A 218 25.89 -8.66 16.42
N PRO A 219 26.59 -7.59 16.85
CA PRO A 219 26.12 -6.76 17.95
C PRO A 219 24.79 -6.09 17.59
N ARG A 220 23.98 -5.71 18.57
CA ARG A 220 22.88 -4.78 18.31
C ARG A 220 23.45 -3.44 17.88
N ILE A 221 22.97 -2.91 16.75
CA ILE A 221 23.56 -1.72 16.12
C ILE A 221 23.45 -0.52 17.05
N GLU A 222 22.30 -0.39 17.71
CA GLU A 222 21.96 0.68 18.64
C GLU A 222 22.82 0.67 19.91
N GLU A 223 23.31 -0.51 20.29
CA GLU A 223 24.17 -0.69 21.47
C GLU A 223 25.66 -0.52 21.15
N HIS A 224 26.04 -0.44 19.87
CA HIS A 224 27.42 -0.24 19.43
C HIS A 224 27.65 1.22 19.03
N PRO A 225 28.33 2.05 19.86
CA PRO A 225 28.38 3.51 19.66
C PRO A 225 28.86 3.93 18.27
N VAL A 226 29.91 3.28 17.74
CA VAL A 226 30.48 3.60 16.43
C VAL A 226 29.54 3.23 15.26
N LEU A 227 28.83 2.10 15.35
CA LEU A 227 27.90 1.67 14.30
C LEU A 227 26.63 2.53 14.32
N ALA A 228 26.06 2.75 15.51
CA ALA A 228 24.92 3.63 15.71
C ALA A 228 25.20 5.05 15.20
N ASP A 229 26.36 5.60 15.50
CA ASP A 229 26.73 6.95 15.06
C ASP A 229 26.92 7.04 13.53
N ALA A 230 27.48 6.00 12.89
CA ALA A 230 27.57 5.95 11.44
C ALA A 230 26.20 5.92 10.76
N VAL A 231 25.26 5.11 11.27
CA VAL A 231 23.87 5.07 10.79
C VAL A 231 23.20 6.43 10.99
N ARG A 232 23.29 6.99 12.19
CA ARG A 232 22.68 8.29 12.53
C ARG A 232 23.21 9.43 11.65
N ARG A 233 24.52 9.46 11.35
CA ARG A 233 25.10 10.46 10.45
C ARG A 233 24.56 10.34 9.03
N ALA A 234 24.44 9.13 8.51
CA ALA A 234 23.87 8.90 7.20
C ALA A 234 22.40 9.34 7.13
N GLU A 235 21.60 9.01 8.15
CA GLU A 235 20.20 9.46 8.24
C GLU A 235 20.10 10.99 8.34
N LEU A 236 20.93 11.62 9.16
CA LEU A 236 20.96 13.09 9.29
C LEU A 236 21.33 13.76 7.96
N ALA A 237 22.26 13.19 7.19
CA ALA A 237 22.67 13.72 5.90
C ALA A 237 21.54 13.64 4.84
N MET A 238 20.65 12.64 4.93
CA MET A 238 19.49 12.51 4.05
C MET A 238 18.23 13.23 4.56
N GLY A 239 18.21 13.62 5.84
CA GLY A 239 17.07 14.30 6.46
C GLY A 239 15.80 13.45 6.45
N ALA A 240 14.66 14.08 6.17
CA ALA A 240 13.36 13.39 6.11
C ALA A 240 13.18 12.56 4.83
N ASP A 241 14.09 12.68 3.87
CA ASP A 241 14.00 12.07 2.54
C ASP A 241 15.06 10.97 2.35
N GLY A 242 15.40 10.28 3.43
CA GLY A 242 16.13 9.02 3.36
C GLY A 242 16.15 8.28 4.68
N ARG A 243 16.61 7.04 4.63
CA ARG A 243 16.73 6.17 5.81
C ARG A 243 17.75 5.06 5.60
N VAL A 244 18.20 4.48 6.71
CA VAL A 244 19.10 3.33 6.72
C VAL A 244 18.39 2.16 7.39
N VAL A 245 18.45 0.98 6.76
CA VAL A 245 17.94 -0.26 7.32
C VAL A 245 19.07 -1.26 7.36
N VAL A 246 19.48 -1.64 8.58
CA VAL A 246 20.48 -2.66 8.81
C VAL A 246 19.81 -3.93 9.30
N ARG A 247 20.16 -5.07 8.68
CA ARG A 247 19.71 -6.38 9.16
C ARG A 247 20.83 -7.41 9.07
N TYR A 248 20.96 -8.24 10.10
CA TYR A 248 21.83 -9.40 10.03
C TYR A 248 21.15 -10.57 9.32
N SER A 249 21.93 -11.36 8.58
CA SER A 249 21.47 -12.67 8.10
C SER A 249 21.37 -13.64 9.27
N GLY A 250 20.29 -14.44 9.33
CA GLY A 250 20.15 -15.48 10.36
C GLY A 250 21.11 -16.65 10.15
N THR A 251 21.36 -17.02 8.89
CA THR A 251 22.12 -18.23 8.51
C THR A 251 23.56 -17.94 8.12
N GLU A 252 23.90 -16.70 7.78
CA GLU A 252 25.22 -16.32 7.27
C GLU A 252 25.87 -15.27 8.17
N PRO A 253 27.22 -15.23 8.27
CA PRO A 253 27.95 -14.18 8.98
C PRO A 253 28.01 -12.92 8.12
N LYS A 254 26.84 -12.31 7.84
CA LYS A 254 26.76 -11.06 7.07
C LYS A 254 25.72 -10.09 7.62
N ALA A 255 26.04 -8.80 7.53
CA ALA A 255 25.07 -7.71 7.66
C ALA A 255 24.65 -7.24 6.27
N ARG A 256 23.37 -6.92 6.11
CA ARG A 256 22.79 -6.31 4.93
C ARG A 256 22.44 -4.88 5.30
N VAL A 257 23.10 -3.93 4.68
CA VAL A 257 22.88 -2.50 4.87
C VAL A 257 22.14 -2.00 3.64
N MET A 258 20.92 -1.53 3.86
CA MET A 258 20.11 -0.87 2.85
C MET A 258 20.06 0.61 3.16
N ILE A 259 20.35 1.44 2.18
CA ILE A 259 20.18 2.89 2.26
C ILE A 259 19.28 3.31 1.12
N GLU A 260 18.29 4.13 1.42
CA GLU A 260 17.48 4.76 0.39
C GLU A 260 17.28 6.24 0.69
N GLY A 261 17.18 7.04 -0.37
CA GLY A 261 17.07 8.49 -0.26
C GLY A 261 16.77 9.13 -1.62
N ALA A 262 16.49 10.44 -1.63
CA ALA A 262 16.10 11.15 -2.84
C ALA A 262 17.24 11.38 -3.85
N ASP A 263 18.49 11.47 -3.39
CA ASP A 263 19.67 11.70 -4.22
C ASP A 263 20.49 10.41 -4.36
N GLU A 264 20.56 9.87 -5.58
CA GLU A 264 21.28 8.62 -5.88
C GLU A 264 22.77 8.70 -5.56
N VAL A 265 23.44 9.81 -5.89
CA VAL A 265 24.88 10.00 -5.65
C VAL A 265 25.15 10.04 -4.15
N LEU A 266 24.30 10.76 -3.41
CA LEU A 266 24.38 10.81 -1.96
C LEU A 266 24.17 9.42 -1.34
N VAL A 267 23.14 8.69 -1.76
CA VAL A 267 22.82 7.34 -1.24
C VAL A 267 23.98 6.39 -1.46
N HIS A 268 24.59 6.39 -2.65
CA HIS A 268 25.76 5.56 -2.95
C HIS A 268 26.96 5.90 -2.06
N ARG A 269 27.29 7.19 -1.94
CA ARG A 269 28.39 7.64 -1.09
C ARG A 269 28.17 7.23 0.37
N LEU A 270 26.98 7.49 0.92
CA LEU A 270 26.65 7.13 2.30
C LEU A 270 26.66 5.62 2.52
N ALA A 271 26.25 4.82 1.52
CA ALA A 271 26.31 3.37 1.61
C ALA A 271 27.76 2.89 1.74
N ASP A 272 28.68 3.46 0.96
CA ASP A 272 30.10 3.11 1.02
C ASP A 272 30.73 3.56 2.35
N GLU A 273 30.40 4.76 2.84
CA GLU A 273 30.87 5.27 4.14
C GLU A 273 30.40 4.40 5.30
N VAL A 274 29.11 4.04 5.35
CA VAL A 274 28.56 3.16 6.39
C VAL A 274 29.19 1.77 6.29
N LEU A 275 29.35 1.22 5.08
CA LEU A 275 29.99 -0.08 4.90
C LEU A 275 31.44 -0.10 5.39
N ALA A 276 32.21 0.96 5.12
CA ALA A 276 33.59 1.06 5.58
C ALA A 276 33.69 1.01 7.12
N VAL A 277 32.75 1.65 7.82
CA VAL A 277 32.66 1.56 9.28
C VAL A 277 32.32 0.14 9.71
N PHE A 278 31.32 -0.49 9.10
CA PHE A 278 30.93 -1.86 9.43
C PHE A 278 32.08 -2.85 9.22
N GLN A 279 32.81 -2.73 8.09
CA GLN A 279 33.95 -3.59 7.79
C GLN A 279 35.09 -3.41 8.82
N ARG A 280 35.34 -2.18 9.28
CA ARG A 280 36.37 -1.93 10.29
C ARG A 280 36.00 -2.49 11.67
N GLU A 281 34.78 -2.21 12.14
CA GLU A 281 34.36 -2.54 13.51
C GLU A 281 34.00 -4.01 13.68
N ILE A 282 33.31 -4.59 12.69
CA ILE A 282 32.75 -5.95 12.78
C ILE A 282 33.04 -6.82 11.56
N GLY A 283 33.83 -6.34 10.61
CA GLY A 283 34.17 -7.10 9.40
C GLY A 283 35.03 -8.33 9.68
N GLU A 284 34.90 -9.31 8.81
CA GLU A 284 35.86 -10.41 8.65
C GLU A 284 37.09 -9.94 7.88
#